data_AF-A0A382XIC3-F1
#
_entry.id   AF-A0A382XIC3-F1
#
_cell.length_a   1.000
_cell.length_b   1.000
_cell.length_c   1.000
_cell.angle_alpha   90.00
_cell.angle_beta   90.00
_cell.angle_gamma   90.00
#
_symmetry.space_group_name_H-M   'P 1'
#
loop_
_entity.id
_entity.type
_entity.pdbx_description
1 polymer ?
#
loop_
_entity_poly.entity_id
_entity_poly.type
_entity_poly.pdbx_seq_one_letter_code
_entity_poly.pdbx_strand_id
1 'polypeptide(L)' 'MVEPFLRDVQGRRGITDFLVVCDESNNPGSVVDRNEFVADIFVKPARSINFISLNFIATKTGVAFSEVVGA' A
#
# COMPACT_ATOMS: atom_id res chain seq x y z
N MET A 1 -6.57 6.99 -1.17
CA MET A 1 -7.59 5.91 -1.14
C MET A 1 -7.09 4.60 -0.50
N VAL A 2 -5.85 4.51 0.01
CA VAL A 2 -5.37 3.30 0.72
C VAL A 2 -5.98 3.18 2.12
N GLU A 3 -6.04 4.27 2.88
CA GLU A 3 -6.58 4.22 4.25
C GLU A 3 -8.06 3.84 4.35
N PRO A 4 -8.99 4.35 3.50
CA PRO A 4 -10.38 3.91 3.55
C PRO A 4 -10.54 2.41 3.30
N PHE A 5 -9.77 1.85 2.37
CA PHE A 5 -9.80 0.41 2.09
C PHE A 5 -9.30 -0.41 3.29
N LEU A 6 -8.16 -0.05 3.88
CA LEU A 6 -7.65 -0.75 5.06
C LEU A 6 -8.59 -0.61 6.27
N ARG A 7 -9.29 0.52 6.39
CA ARG A 7 -10.34 0.72 7.39
C ARG A 7 -11.53 -0.22 7.18
N ASP A 8 -11.94 -0.45 5.94
CA ASP A 8 -12.99 -1.43 5.63
C ASP A 8 -12.53 -2.87 5.97
N VAL A 9 -11.27 -3.20 5.68
CA VAL A 9 -10.68 -4.50 6.04
C VAL A 9 -10.63 -4.68 7.57
N GLN A 10 -10.29 -3.62 8.31
CA GLN A 10 -10.33 -3.60 9.77
C GLN A 10 -11.76 -3.79 10.29
N GLY A 11 -12.74 -3.09 9.70
CA GLY A 11 -14.16 -3.22 10.06
C GLY A 11 -14.70 -4.64 9.84
N ARG A 12 -14.17 -5.35 8.83
CA ARG A 12 -14.46 -6.77 8.55
C ARG A 12 -13.62 -7.76 9.36
N ARG A 13 -12.82 -7.27 10.32
CA ARG A 13 -11.94 -8.06 11.18
C ARG A 13 -10.83 -8.83 10.44
N GLY A 14 -10.42 -8.37 9.26
CA GLY A 14 -9.29 -8.94 8.52
C GLY A 14 -7.94 -8.50 9.09
N ILE A 15 -7.88 -7.29 9.65
CA ILE A 15 -6.71 -6.74 10.34
C ILE A 15 -7.15 -6.13 11.67
N THR A 16 -6.25 -6.11 12.65
CA THR A 16 -6.51 -5.50 13.95
C THR A 16 -6.20 -4.01 13.93
N ASP A 17 -5.14 -3.62 13.21
CA ASP A 17 -4.61 -2.26 13.19
C ASP A 17 -3.76 -2.03 11.94
N PHE A 18 -3.60 -0.77 11.55
CA PHE A 18 -2.74 -0.40 10.43
C PHE A 18 -2.23 1.04 10.55
N LEU A 19 -1.14 1.33 9.86
CA LEU A 19 -0.60 2.67 9.70
C LEU A 19 -0.13 2.83 8.26
N VAL A 20 -0.47 3.95 7.63
CA VAL A 20 0.06 4.34 6.32
C VAL A 20 0.88 5.60 6.53
N VAL A 21 2.14 5.59 6.08
CA VAL A 21 3.00 6.79 6.09
C VAL A 21 3.39 7.08 4.64
N CYS A 22 3.03 8.26 4.19
CA CYS A 22 3.31 8.76 2.84
C CYS A 22 3.21 10.28 2.88
N ASP A 23 4.09 10.90 3.66
CA ASP A 23 4.11 12.34 3.93
C ASP A 23 5.54 12.86 3.84
N GLU A 24 5.77 14.12 4.24
CA GLU A 24 7.10 14.75 4.20
C GLU A 24 8.14 14.05 5.08
N SER A 25 7.72 13.23 6.06
CA SER A 25 8.65 12.50 6.93
C SER A 25 9.39 11.39 6.17
N ASN A 26 8.72 10.73 5.22
CA ASN A 26 9.32 9.68 4.38
C ASN A 26 9.47 10.07 2.90
N ASN A 27 8.91 11.21 2.49
CA ASN A 27 9.13 11.84 1.20
C ASN A 27 9.64 13.28 1.35
N PRO A 28 10.80 13.51 2.00
CA PRO A 28 11.41 14.82 2.03
C PRO A 28 11.83 15.24 0.61
N GLY A 29 12.10 16.54 0.41
CA GLY A 29 12.46 17.09 -0.91
C GLY A 29 13.57 16.31 -1.63
N SER A 30 14.56 15.80 -0.90
CA SER A 30 15.66 15.01 -1.47
C SER A 30 15.23 13.68 -2.09
N VAL A 31 14.14 13.04 -1.62
CA VAL A 31 13.56 11.83 -2.20
C VAL A 31 12.84 12.18 -3.50
N VAL A 32 12.04 13.25 -3.46
CA VAL A 32 11.31 13.75 -4.63
C VAL A 32 12.27 14.18 -5.74
N ASP A 33 13.35 14.89 -5.40
CA ASP A 33 14.38 15.34 -6.35
C ASP A 33 15.09 14.16 -7.04
N ARG A 34 15.10 12.97 -6.43
CA ARG A 34 15.60 11.73 -7.05
C ARG A 34 14.56 10.99 -7.90
N ASN A 35 13.36 11.55 -8.05
CA ASN A 35 12.20 10.91 -8.69
C ASN A 35 11.79 9.60 -7.98
N GLU A 36 11.99 9.54 -6.66
CA GLU A 36 11.57 8.42 -5.84
C GLU A 36 10.22 8.71 -5.17
N PHE A 37 9.51 7.65 -4.82
CA PHE A 37 8.27 7.71 -4.05
C PHE A 37 8.30 6.58 -3.01
N VAL A 38 8.10 6.94 -1.74
CA VAL A 38 8.14 6.00 -0.62
C VAL A 38 6.78 5.98 0.06
N ALA A 39 6.18 4.80 0.16
CA ALA A 39 4.93 4.59 0.89
C ALA A 39 5.09 3.38 1.81
N ASP A 40 5.00 3.64 3.11
CA ASP A 40 5.10 2.60 4.12
C ASP A 40 3.71 2.21 4.59
N ILE A 41 3.42 0.91 4.57
CA ILE A 41 2.15 0.35 5.01
C ILE A 41 2.45 -0.71 6.08
N PHE A 42 2.10 -0.38 7.32
CA PHE A 42 2.20 -1.29 8.46
C PHE A 42 0.84 -1.93 8.71
N VAL A 43 0.82 -3.23 8.90
CA VAL A 43 -0.42 -3.99 9.15
C VAL A 43 -0.22 -4.93 10.33
N LYS A 44 -1.14 -4.89 11.30
CA LYS A 44 -1.26 -5.93 12.32
C LYS A 44 -2.39 -6.89 11.90
N PRO A 45 -2.06 -8.07 11.35
CA PRO A 45 -3.08 -9.00 10.87
C PRO A 45 -4.01 -9.50 11.99
N ALA A 46 -5.19 -10.02 11.61
CA ALA A 46 -6.01 -10.79 12.52
C ALA A 46 -5.31 -12.09 12.93
N ARG A 47 -5.59 -12.55 14.16
CA ARG A 47 -4.96 -13.72 14.82
C ARG A 47 -5.36 -15.01 14.10
N SER A 48 -4.75 -15.29 12.95
CA SER A 48 -4.91 -16.48 12.08
C SER A 48 -4.22 -16.30 10.72
N ILE A 49 -3.78 -15.09 10.36
CA ILE A 49 -3.09 -14.85 9.09
C ILE A 49 -1.60 -15.17 9.25
N ASN A 50 -1.15 -16.22 8.57
CA ASN A 50 0.26 -16.66 8.61
C ASN A 50 1.14 -15.94 7.57
N PHE A 51 0.56 -15.43 6.48
CA PHE A 51 1.28 -14.80 5.38
C PHE A 51 0.49 -13.61 4.84
N ILE A 52 1.18 -12.52 4.51
CA ILE A 52 0.61 -11.34 3.84
C ILE A 52 1.34 -11.20 2.50
N SER A 53 0.59 -11.13 1.40
CA SER A 53 1.11 -10.79 0.07
C SER A 53 0.53 -9.46 -0.37
N LEU A 54 1.40 -8.49 -0.68
CA LEU A 54 1.05 -7.17 -1.16
C LEU A 54 1.74 -6.95 -2.50
N ASN A 55 0.95 -6.70 -3.54
CA ASN A 55 1.47 -6.38 -4.87
C ASN A 55 1.24 -4.90 -5.14
N PHE A 56 2.32 -4.12 -5.08
CA PHE A 56 2.31 -2.71 -5.47
C PHE A 56 3.09 -2.57 -6.78
N ILE A 57 2.38 -2.48 -7.88
CA ILE A 57 2.96 -2.56 -9.23
C ILE A 57 2.89 -1.19 -9.88
N ALA A 58 4.06 -0.62 -10.20
CA ALA A 58 4.16 0.56 -11.03
C ALA A 58 3.97 0.16 -12.50
N THR A 59 2.94 0.70 -13.14
CA THR A 59 2.68 0.46 -14.56
C THR A 59 3.02 1.71 -15.38
N LYS A 60 3.43 1.52 -16.64
CA LYS A 60 3.63 2.64 -17.56
C LYS A 60 2.30 3.32 -17.82
N THR A 61 2.34 4.65 -17.95
CA THR A 61 1.18 5.44 -18.42
C THR A 61 0.67 4.88 -19.74
N GLY A 62 -0.63 4.55 -19.79
CA GLY A 62 -1.31 3.99 -20.97
C GLY A 62 -1.54 2.47 -20.94
N VAL A 63 -1.00 1.76 -19.95
CA VAL A 63 -1.29 0.32 -19.73
C VAL A 63 -2.50 0.17 -18.80
N ALA A 64 -3.48 -0.65 -19.19
CA ALA A 64 -4.61 -0.93 -18.33
C ALA A 64 -4.22 -1.94 -17.25
N PHE A 65 -4.63 -1.70 -15.99
CA PHE A 65 -4.30 -2.62 -14.88
C PHE A 65 -4.81 -4.06 -15.10
N SER A 66 -5.91 -4.23 -15.83
CA SER A 66 -6.42 -5.54 -16.23
C SER A 66 -5.44 -6.35 -17.07
N GLU A 67 -4.56 -5.68 -17.82
CA GLU A 67 -3.53 -6.31 -18.65
C GLU A 67 -2.34 -6.81 -17.81
N VAL A 68 -2.20 -6.32 -16.57
CA VAL A 68 -1.10 -6.65 -15.64
C VAL A 68 -1.49 -7.74 -14.65
N VAL A 69 -2.77 -7.80 -14.24
CA VAL A 69 -3.27 -8.73 -13.23
C VAL A 69 -3.57 -10.15 -13.80
N GLY A 70 -3.47 -10.35 -15.11
CA GLY A 70 -3.82 -11.60 -15.80
C GLY A 70 -2.68 -12.38 -16.47
N ALA A 71 -1.42 -11.99 -16.25
CA ALA A 71 -0.23 -12.66 -16.81
C ALA A 71 0.41 -13.65 -15.83
#